data_AF-A0A2P6G2W1-F1
#
_entry.id   AF-A0A2P6G2W1-F1
#
_cell.length_a   1.000
_cell.length_b   1.000
_cell.length_c   1.000
_cell.angle_alpha   90.00
_cell.angle_beta   90.00
_cell.angle_gamma   90.00
#
_symmetry.space_group_name_H-M   'P 1'
#
loop_
_entity.id
_entity.type
_entity.pdbx_description
1 polymer ?
#
loop_
_entity_poly.entity_id
_entity_poly.type
_entity_poly.pdbx_seq_one_letter_code
_entity_poly.pdbx_strand_id
1 'polypeptide(L)'
;MSTPVTETVEEGKSKVAFARRAQNWVMTFLIISLVCVAQPFSLQLYGYGIFLLGIAVFLQIAVSNVTPTAGVRATVVKSVVIIAVIIAIFAFSIWVTPILVEMGR
;
A
#
# COMPACT_ATOMS: atom_id res chain seq x y z
N MET A 1 -1.98 -10.45 43.28
CA MET A 1 -2.89 -10.82 42.18
C MET A 1 -2.99 -9.59 41.29
N SER A 2 -1.98 -9.39 40.45
CA SER A 2 -1.71 -8.10 39.81
C SER A 2 -1.21 -8.37 38.40
N THR A 3 -2.12 -8.58 37.44
CA THR A 3 -1.86 -8.54 35.99
C THR A 3 -3.15 -8.93 35.26
N PRO A 4 -3.87 -7.92 34.74
CA PRO A 4 -4.25 -8.02 33.31
C PRO A 4 -4.17 -6.69 32.53
N VAL A 5 -3.88 -5.57 33.18
CA VAL A 5 -3.92 -4.23 32.52
C VAL A 5 -2.62 -3.93 31.78
N THR A 6 -1.47 -4.37 32.27
CA THR A 6 -0.16 -4.01 31.69
C THR A 6 0.14 -4.71 30.37
N GLU A 7 -0.22 -5.98 30.22
CA GLU A 7 -0.03 -6.73 28.96
C GLU A 7 -0.85 -6.16 27.80
N THR A 8 -2.10 -5.76 28.06
CA THR A 8 -3.00 -5.23 27.02
C THR A 8 -2.55 -3.85 26.49
N VAL A 9 -1.91 -3.04 27.35
CA VAL A 9 -1.37 -1.72 26.98
C VAL A 9 -0.06 -1.85 26.17
N GLU A 10 0.84 -2.75 26.55
CA GLU A 10 2.07 -3.03 25.79
C GLU A 10 1.77 -3.60 24.40
N GLU A 11 0.83 -4.54 24.31
CA GLU A 11 0.46 -5.17 23.05
C GLU A 11 -0.18 -4.15 22.07
N GLY A 12 -1.01 -3.23 22.58
CA GLY A 12 -1.61 -2.15 21.79
C GLY A 12 -0.57 -1.14 21.28
N LYS A 13 0.43 -0.78 22.09
CA LYS A 13 1.52 0.13 21.71
C LYS A 13 2.40 -0.46 20.61
N SER A 14 2.69 -1.76 20.68
CA SER A 14 3.49 -2.48 19.67
C SER A 14 2.80 -2.52 18.30
N LYS A 15 1.48 -2.77 18.28
CA LYS A 15 0.68 -2.81 17.04
C LYS A 15 0.62 -1.46 16.32
N VAL A 16 0.43 -0.38 17.08
CA VAL A 16 0.42 0.99 16.56
C VAL A 16 1.81 1.37 16.02
N ALA A 17 2.87 0.97 16.72
CA ALA A 17 4.24 1.22 16.28
C ALA A 17 4.56 0.50 14.94
N PHE A 18 4.08 -0.74 14.76
CA PHE A 18 4.30 -1.49 13.52
C PHE A 18 3.58 -0.86 12.31
N ALA A 19 2.28 -0.58 12.44
CA ALA A 19 1.50 0.03 11.36
C ALA A 19 2.11 1.37 10.92
N ARG A 20 2.51 2.19 11.90
CA ARG A 20 3.15 3.48 11.63
C ARG A 20 4.53 3.34 10.99
N ARG A 21 5.30 2.31 11.36
CA ARG A 21 6.60 2.02 10.75
C ARG A 21 6.46 1.53 9.32
N ALA A 22 5.49 0.66 9.04
CA ALA A 22 5.17 0.24 7.68
C ALA A 22 4.76 1.44 6.82
N GLN A 23 3.88 2.31 7.32
CA GLN A 23 3.46 3.52 6.61
C GLN A 23 4.63 4.45 6.30
N ASN A 24 5.54 4.68 7.26
CA ASN A 24 6.75 5.48 7.03
C ASN A 24 7.62 4.88 5.92
N TRP A 25 7.82 3.56 5.90
CA TRP A 25 8.62 2.90 4.87
C TRP A 25 8.01 3.05 3.48
N VAL A 26 6.70 2.82 3.33
CA VAL A 26 6.03 2.97 2.03
C VAL A 26 6.10 4.43 1.56
N MET A 27 5.92 5.39 2.48
CA MET A 27 6.07 6.81 2.19
C MET A 27 7.49 7.14 1.69
N THR A 28 8.53 6.57 2.30
CA THR A 28 9.91 6.73 1.84
C THR A 28 10.11 6.18 0.43
N PHE A 29 9.58 5.00 0.10
CA PHE A 29 9.66 4.46 -1.26
C PHE A 29 8.93 5.34 -2.28
N LEU A 30 7.81 5.94 -1.89
CA LEU A 30 7.08 6.89 -2.73
C LEU A 30 7.93 8.12 -3.06
N ILE A 31 8.60 8.71 -2.07
CA ILE A 31 9.51 9.84 -2.30
C ILE A 31 10.68 9.43 -3.21
N ILE A 32 11.30 8.27 -2.97
CA ILE A 32 12.40 7.76 -3.80
C ILE A 32 11.93 7.56 -5.24
N SER A 33 10.74 6.99 -5.45
CA SER A 33 10.18 6.80 -6.78
C SER A 33 9.94 8.12 -7.50
N LEU A 34 9.43 9.14 -6.79
CA LEU A 34 9.19 10.46 -7.36
C LEU A 34 10.51 11.12 -7.79
N VAL A 35 11.55 11.03 -6.97
CA VAL A 35 12.89 11.50 -7.32
C VAL A 35 13.45 10.76 -8.53
N CYS A 36 13.24 9.44 -8.61
CA CYS A 36 13.69 8.63 -9.76
C CYS A 36 12.95 8.99 -11.06
N VAL A 37 11.68 9.38 -10.98
CA VAL A 37 10.88 9.83 -12.14
C VAL A 37 11.22 11.27 -12.54
N ALA A 38 11.52 12.14 -11.57
CA ALA A 38 11.76 13.56 -11.82
C ALA A 38 13.08 13.86 -12.53
N GLN A 39 14.06 12.95 -12.49
CA GLN A 39 15.33 13.18 -13.18
C GLN A 39 15.19 13.07 -14.71
N PRO A 40 15.92 13.89 -15.48
CA PRO A 40 15.92 13.82 -16.94
C PRO A 40 17.02 12.90 -17.53
N PHE A 41 17.92 12.37 -16.70
CA PHE A 41 19.20 11.82 -17.18
C PHE A 41 19.13 10.38 -17.69
N SER A 42 18.25 9.54 -17.15
CA SER A 42 18.22 8.10 -17.44
C SER A 42 16.81 7.58 -17.64
N LEU A 43 16.55 7.09 -18.86
CA LEU A 43 15.30 6.40 -19.20
C LEU A 43 15.11 5.09 -18.41
N GLN A 44 16.20 4.38 -18.10
CA GLN A 44 16.13 3.16 -17.30
C GLN A 44 15.70 3.47 -15.87
N LEU A 45 16.29 4.50 -15.27
CA LEU A 45 15.98 4.89 -13.89
C LEU A 45 14.59 5.54 -13.78
N TYR A 46 14.17 6.25 -14.83
CA TYR A 46 12.79 6.68 -15.01
C TYR A 46 11.82 5.48 -15.03
N GLY A 47 12.12 4.45 -15.84
CA GLY A 47 11.29 3.24 -15.91
C GLY A 47 11.16 2.51 -14.57
N TYR A 48 12.27 2.34 -13.85
CA TYR A 48 12.25 1.80 -12.49
C TYR A 48 11.48 2.70 -11.52
N GLY A 49 11.61 4.01 -11.65
CA GLY A 49 10.86 4.99 -10.87
C GLY A 49 9.36 4.87 -11.07
N ILE A 50 8.89 4.80 -12.33
CA ILE A 50 7.47 4.61 -12.66
C ILE A 50 6.95 3.27 -12.12
N PHE A 51 7.71 2.19 -12.29
CA PHE A 51 7.32 0.88 -11.77
C PHE A 51 7.21 0.87 -10.24
N LEU A 52 8.21 1.41 -9.55
CA LEU A 52 8.22 1.53 -8.10
C LEU A 52 7.08 2.44 -7.61
N LEU A 53 6.83 3.56 -8.30
CA LEU A 53 5.75 4.49 -7.99
C LEU A 53 4.39 3.79 -8.05
N GLY A 54 4.13 3.02 -9.11
CA GLY A 54 2.91 2.24 -9.26
C GLY A 54 2.69 1.31 -8.06
N ILE A 55 3.69 0.49 -7.71
CA ILE A 55 3.59 -0.43 -6.57
C ILE A 55 3.42 0.31 -5.24
N ALA A 56 4.23 1.35 -5.00
CA ALA A 56 4.24 2.09 -3.75
C ALA A 56 2.88 2.76 -3.48
N VAL A 57 2.21 3.30 -4.51
CA VAL A 57 0.87 3.90 -4.37
C VAL A 57 -0.16 2.87 -3.92
N PHE A 58 -0.19 1.68 -4.53
CA PHE A 58 -1.14 0.63 -4.11
C PHE A 58 -0.86 0.15 -2.69
N LEU A 59 0.41 -0.03 -2.36
CA LEU A 59 0.82 -0.42 -1.01
C LEU A 59 0.47 0.67 0.01
N GLN A 60 0.57 1.95 -0.35
CA GLN A 60 0.22 3.08 0.49
C GLN A 60 -1.29 3.11 0.79
N ILE A 61 -2.13 2.88 -0.22
CA ILE A 61 -3.60 2.78 -0.04
C ILE A 61 -3.94 1.63 0.91
N ALA A 62 -3.30 0.48 0.73
CA ALA A 62 -3.51 -0.70 1.57
C ALA A 62 -3.08 -0.46 3.03
N VAL A 63 -1.85 0.02 3.23
CA VAL A 63 -1.31 0.30 4.58
C VAL A 63 -2.08 1.42 5.27
N SER A 64 -2.49 2.46 4.54
CA SER A 64 -3.29 3.56 5.09
C SER A 64 -4.69 3.14 5.52
N ASN A 65 -5.24 2.04 4.98
CA ASN A 65 -6.53 1.49 5.39
C ASN A 65 -6.43 0.52 6.57
N VAL A 66 -5.23 0.10 6.98
CA VAL A 66 -5.08 -0.76 8.15
C VAL A 66 -5.17 0.07 9.43
N THR A 67 -6.18 -0.22 10.24
CA THR A 67 -6.31 0.37 11.58
C THR A 67 -5.10 -0.01 12.45
N PRO A 68 -4.43 0.96 13.09
CA PRO A 68 -3.17 0.72 13.84
C PRO A 68 -3.33 -0.13 15.10
N THR A 69 -4.54 -0.55 15.45
CA THR A 69 -4.85 -1.45 16.57
C THR A 69 -4.81 -2.94 16.18
N ALA A 70 -4.64 -3.27 14.88
CA ALA A 70 -4.61 -4.64 14.40
C ALA A 70 -3.22 -5.30 14.61
N GLY A 71 -3.22 -6.56 15.07
CA GLY A 71 -1.99 -7.37 15.18
C GLY A 71 -1.28 -7.55 13.85
N VAL A 72 0.03 -7.84 13.85
CA VAL A 72 0.87 -7.97 12.62
C VAL A 72 0.22 -8.88 11.58
N ARG A 73 -0.32 -10.03 11.98
CA ARG A 73 -1.01 -10.97 11.09
C ARG A 73 -2.31 -10.39 10.52
N ALA A 74 -3.10 -9.70 11.32
CA ALA A 74 -4.35 -9.07 10.88
C ALA A 74 -4.08 -7.87 9.94
N THR A 75 -3.02 -7.11 10.20
CA THR A 75 -2.53 -6.01 9.36
C THR A 75 -2.10 -6.51 7.99
N VAL A 76 -1.33 -7.59 7.93
CA VAL A 76 -0.90 -8.20 6.66
C VAL A 76 -2.10 -8.76 5.90
N VAL A 77 -2.97 -9.53 6.55
CA VAL A 77 -4.17 -10.11 5.88
C VAL A 77 -5.08 -9.02 5.34
N LYS A 78 -5.38 -7.97 6.12
CA LYS A 78 -6.20 -6.84 5.65
C LYS A 78 -5.55 -6.11 4.48
N SER A 79 -4.24 -5.86 4.54
CA SER A 79 -3.50 -5.22 3.44
C SER A 79 -3.59 -6.05 2.15
N VAL A 80 -3.40 -7.37 2.26
CA VAL A 80 -3.52 -8.30 1.12
C VAL A 80 -4.92 -8.29 0.54
N VAL A 81 -5.97 -8.30 1.37
CA VAL A 81 -7.36 -8.23 0.90
C VAL A 81 -7.62 -6.92 0.17
N ILE A 82 -7.16 -5.78 0.70
CA ILE A 82 -7.32 -4.47 0.03
C ILE A 82 -6.63 -4.47 -1.33
N ILE A 83 -5.39 -4.96 -1.39
CA ILE A 83 -4.64 -5.06 -2.65
C ILE A 83 -5.38 -5.97 -3.64
N ALA A 84 -5.92 -7.11 -3.19
CA ALA A 84 -6.69 -8.02 -4.03
C ALA A 84 -7.95 -7.35 -4.60
N VAL A 85 -8.68 -6.57 -3.79
CA VAL A 85 -9.85 -5.79 -4.26
C VAL A 85 -9.44 -4.77 -5.30
N ILE A 86 -8.34 -4.04 -5.08
CA ILE A 86 -7.82 -3.08 -6.06
C ILE A 86 -7.48 -3.77 -7.38
N ILE A 87 -6.74 -4.88 -7.33
CA ILE A 87 -6.39 -5.67 -8.52
C ILE A 87 -7.65 -6.12 -9.26
N ALA A 88 -8.68 -6.59 -8.54
CA ALA A 88 -9.93 -7.02 -9.15
C ALA A 88 -10.65 -5.88 -9.88
N ILE A 89 -10.72 -4.68 -9.27
CA ILE A 89 -11.33 -3.49 -9.89
C ILE A 89 -10.55 -3.10 -11.14
N PHE A 90 -9.21 -3.03 -11.08
CA PHE A 90 -8.39 -2.66 -12.25
C PHE A 90 -8.51 -3.68 -13.38
N ALA A 91 -8.47 -4.97 -13.08
CA ALA A 91 -8.65 -6.02 -14.08
C ALA A 91 -10.03 -5.94 -14.74
N PHE A 92 -11.07 -5.69 -13.94
CA PHE A 92 -12.42 -5.47 -14.44
C PHE A 92 -12.49 -4.22 -15.34
N SER A 93 -11.92 -3.09 -14.92
CA SER A 93 -11.87 -1.87 -15.73
C SER A 93 -11.14 -2.07 -17.06
N ILE A 94 -9.99 -2.77 -17.07
CA ILE A 94 -9.25 -3.08 -18.30
C ILE A 94 -10.09 -3.95 -19.24
N TRP A 95 -10.81 -4.92 -18.71
CA TRP A 95 -11.69 -5.79 -19.48
C TRP A 95 -12.91 -5.06 -20.06
N VAL A 96 -13.47 -4.13 -19.30
CA VAL A 96 -14.65 -3.33 -19.68
C VAL A 96 -14.31 -2.25 -20.71
N THR A 97 -13.09 -1.71 -20.66
CA THR A 97 -12.61 -0.65 -21.57
C THR A 97 -12.83 -0.93 -23.06
N PRO A 98 -12.40 -2.08 -23.65
CA PRO A 98 -12.62 -2.35 -25.08
C PRO A 98 -14.11 -2.41 -25.45
N ILE A 99 -14.96 -2.95 -24.56
CA ILE A 99 -16.40 -3.04 -24.80
C ILE A 99 -17.02 -1.63 -24.90
N LEU A 100 -16.61 -0.70 -24.03
CA LEU A 100 -17.09 0.69 -24.11
C LEU A 100 -16.57 1.42 -25.36
N VAL A 101 -15.33 1.17 -25.75
CA VAL A 101 -14.74 1.76 -26.97
C VAL A 101 -15.49 1.26 -28.22
N GLU A 102 -15.88 0.00 -28.26
CA GLU A 102 -16.67 -0.56 -29.37
C GLU A 102 -18.09 0.01 -29.44
N MET A 103 -18.72 0.33 -28.30
CA MET A 103 -20.06 0.96 -28.27
C MET A 103 -20.04 2.45 -28.65
N GLY A 104 -18.91 3.13 -28.47
CA GLY A 104 -18.74 4.54 -28.85
C GLY A 104 -18.33 4.75 -30.32
N ARG A 105 -18.02 3.67 -31.04
CA ARG A 105 -17.66 3.69 -32.46
C ARG A 105 -18.88 3.40 -33.34
#